data_AF-A0A957ZCG1-F1
#
_entry.id   AF-A0A957ZCG1-F1
#
_cell.length_a   1.000
_cell.length_b   1.000
_cell.length_c   1.000
_cell.angle_alpha   90.00
_cell.angle_beta   90.00
_cell.angle_gamma   90.00
#
_symmetry.space_group_name_H-M   'P 1'
#
loop_
_entity.id
_entity.type
_entity.pdbx_description
1 polymer ?
#
loop_
_entity_poly.entity_id
_entity_poly.type
_entity_poly.pdbx_seq_one_letter_code
_entity_poly.pdbx_strand_id
1 'polypeptide(L)'
;SPSSISPQYHEAATKAFAFYDVEQANQVLDEAGYSEKNGEGMRVWPDGSGEAISFVIEGIDAPGAPSAEAAILVTKYLADIGVKATYKSMERSLYEERWAANEMDASWWGAGHDILPFLSHSNYYIGELLDRPWAGAWGRWYRNRDDPNGAPPPEGHFLWTSWEIWGQALVEPDEAKRNE
;
A
#
# COMPACT_ATOMS: atom_id res chain seq x y z
N SER A 1 7.77 -8.17 4.06
CA SER A 1 9.03 -8.95 4.18
C SER A 1 9.30 -9.64 2.85
N PRO A 2 10.55 -9.80 2.41
CA PRO A 2 10.94 -10.73 1.33
C PRO A 2 10.51 -12.17 1.60
N SER A 3 10.69 -13.05 0.61
CA SER A 3 10.40 -14.49 0.76
C SER A 3 11.16 -15.10 1.95
N SER A 4 10.63 -16.15 2.59
CA SER A 4 11.27 -16.78 3.77
C SER A 4 12.64 -17.42 3.49
N ILE A 5 12.99 -17.61 2.22
CA ILE A 5 14.30 -18.08 1.78
C ILE A 5 15.26 -16.94 1.41
N SER A 6 14.82 -15.68 1.50
CA SER A 6 15.65 -14.51 1.25
C SER A 6 16.62 -14.27 2.41
N PRO A 7 17.88 -13.87 2.14
CA PRO A 7 18.77 -13.42 3.21
C PRO A 7 18.28 -12.15 3.91
N GLN A 8 17.38 -11.37 3.27
CA GLN A 8 16.73 -10.18 3.85
C GLN A 8 15.35 -10.49 4.45
N TYR A 9 15.04 -11.77 4.71
CA TYR A 9 13.79 -12.14 5.38
C TYR A 9 13.72 -11.52 6.78
N HIS A 10 12.63 -10.81 7.04
CA HIS A 10 12.38 -10.19 8.33
C HIS A 10 11.09 -10.74 8.96
N GLU A 11 11.23 -11.64 9.93
CA GLU A 11 10.11 -12.38 10.52
C GLU A 11 9.08 -11.46 11.19
N ALA A 12 9.54 -10.46 11.94
CA ALA A 12 8.63 -9.54 12.61
C ALA A 12 7.76 -8.77 11.60
N ALA A 13 8.31 -8.39 10.44
CA ALA A 13 7.55 -7.72 9.38
C ALA A 13 6.59 -8.68 8.66
N THR A 14 6.88 -9.98 8.61
CA THR A 14 5.96 -11.00 8.07
C THR A 14 4.72 -11.17 8.93
N LYS A 15 4.84 -10.98 10.25
CA LYS A 15 3.75 -11.20 11.22
C LYS A 15 3.06 -9.91 11.66
N ALA A 16 3.63 -8.75 11.35
CA ALA A 16 3.09 -7.45 11.74
C ALA A 16 1.65 -7.29 11.25
N PHE A 17 0.71 -7.18 12.19
CA PHE A 17 -0.72 -7.00 11.93
C PHE A 17 -1.35 -8.03 10.97
N ALA A 18 -0.77 -9.24 10.88
CA ALA A 18 -1.21 -10.29 9.95
C ALA A 18 -2.31 -11.21 10.51
N PHE A 19 -3.08 -10.72 11.50
CA PHE A 19 -4.12 -11.48 12.19
C PHE A 19 -5.46 -10.74 12.13
N TYR A 20 -6.56 -11.48 12.20
CA TYR A 20 -7.90 -10.92 12.18
C TYR A 20 -8.33 -10.52 13.59
N ASP A 21 -8.18 -9.23 13.92
CA ASP A 21 -8.56 -8.64 15.20
C ASP A 21 -9.31 -7.33 14.99
N VAL A 22 -10.64 -7.43 15.00
CA VAL A 22 -11.55 -6.30 14.80
C VAL A 22 -11.49 -5.31 15.96
N GLU A 23 -11.24 -5.78 17.18
CA GLU A 23 -11.18 -4.91 18.37
C GLU A 23 -9.92 -4.03 18.30
N GLN A 24 -8.76 -4.64 18.04
CA GLN A 24 -7.51 -3.91 17.86
C GLN A 24 -7.60 -2.93 16.68
N ALA A 25 -8.19 -3.34 15.55
CA ALA A 25 -8.36 -2.44 14.41
C ALA A 25 -9.24 -1.23 14.74
N ASN A 26 -10.31 -1.41 15.49
CA ASN A 26 -11.13 -0.29 15.98
C ASN A 26 -10.34 0.62 16.92
N GLN A 27 -9.59 0.04 17.86
CA GLN A 27 -8.76 0.80 18.80
C GLN A 27 -7.75 1.69 18.07
N VAL A 28 -7.02 1.14 17.10
CA VAL A 28 -6.01 1.90 16.33
C VAL A 28 -6.65 3.06 15.57
N LEU A 29 -7.82 2.84 14.95
CA LEU A 29 -8.53 3.90 14.23
C LEU A 29 -9.08 4.97 15.17
N ASP A 30 -9.57 4.58 16.35
CA ASP A 30 -10.05 5.52 17.37
C ASP A 30 -8.91 6.39 17.91
N GLU A 31 -7.77 5.78 18.25
CA GLU A 31 -6.56 6.48 18.69
C GLU A 31 -5.99 7.42 17.62
N ALA A 32 -6.15 7.06 16.34
CA ALA A 32 -5.79 7.90 15.20
C ALA A 32 -6.78 9.04 14.91
N GLY A 33 -7.88 9.15 15.66
CA GLY A 33 -8.86 10.24 15.56
C GLY A 33 -10.05 9.97 14.64
N TYR A 34 -10.27 8.72 14.21
CA TYR A 34 -11.36 8.34 13.29
C TYR A 34 -12.57 7.73 14.03
N SER A 35 -12.76 8.01 15.31
CA SER A 35 -13.76 7.34 16.18
C SER A 35 -15.22 7.69 15.86
N GLU A 36 -15.48 8.83 15.23
CA GLU A 36 -16.84 9.27 14.94
C GLU A 36 -17.49 8.42 13.84
N LYS A 37 -18.76 8.03 14.04
CA LYS A 37 -19.54 7.24 13.10
C LYS A 37 -20.88 7.91 12.77
N ASN A 38 -21.33 7.75 11.53
CA ASN A 38 -22.63 8.20 11.08
C ASN A 38 -23.76 7.24 11.52
N GLY A 39 -25.02 7.56 11.16
CA GLY A 39 -26.19 6.74 11.51
C GLY A 39 -26.23 5.34 10.89
N GLU A 40 -25.37 5.05 9.92
CA GLU A 40 -25.20 3.73 9.30
C GLU A 40 -24.07 2.92 9.97
N GLY A 41 -23.41 3.48 10.99
CA GLY A 41 -22.28 2.85 11.67
C GLY A 41 -20.94 2.98 10.94
N MET A 42 -20.85 3.82 9.90
CA MET A 42 -19.61 4.06 9.15
C MET A 42 -18.84 5.23 9.77
N ARG A 43 -17.52 5.08 9.88
CA ARG A 43 -16.60 6.13 10.33
C ARG A 43 -16.66 7.32 9.37
N VAL A 44 -16.54 8.53 9.90
CA VAL A 44 -16.52 9.77 9.12
C VAL A 44 -15.15 10.42 9.13
N TRP A 45 -14.87 11.25 8.14
CA TRP A 45 -13.63 12.03 8.10
C TRP A 45 -13.57 13.03 9.28
N PRO A 46 -12.38 13.21 9.90
CA PRO A 46 -12.20 14.15 11.02
C PRO A 46 -12.10 15.61 10.56
N ASP A 47 -12.47 15.91 9.31
CA ASP A 47 -12.47 17.25 8.71
C ASP A 47 -13.77 18.03 8.97
N GLY A 48 -14.75 17.41 9.63
CA GLY A 48 -16.04 18.01 9.95
C GLY A 48 -17.07 17.94 8.82
N SER A 49 -16.76 17.29 7.70
CA SER A 49 -17.69 17.10 6.58
C SER A 49 -18.88 16.20 6.94
N GLY A 50 -18.69 15.28 7.90
CA GLY A 50 -19.64 14.21 8.18
C GLY A 50 -19.72 13.16 7.07
N GLU A 51 -18.83 13.23 6.07
CA GLU A 51 -18.75 12.24 5.01
C GLU A 51 -18.12 10.94 5.52
N ALA A 52 -18.72 9.82 5.15
CA ALA A 52 -18.17 8.51 5.50
C ALA A 52 -16.81 8.29 4.81
N ILE A 53 -15.85 7.74 5.56
CA ILE A 53 -14.57 7.29 5.01
C ILE A 53 -14.88 6.24 3.95
N SER A 54 -14.52 6.55 2.71
CA SER A 54 -14.73 5.63 1.60
C SER A 54 -13.67 5.73 0.52
N PHE A 55 -13.37 4.59 -0.10
CA PHE A 55 -12.43 4.50 -1.23
C PHE A 55 -12.76 3.33 -2.15
N VAL A 56 -12.23 3.38 -3.37
CA VAL A 56 -12.32 2.27 -4.34
C VAL A 56 -11.00 1.51 -4.40
N ILE A 57 -11.08 0.20 -4.21
CA ILE A 57 -9.99 -0.73 -4.47
C ILE A 57 -10.09 -1.17 -5.93
N GLU A 58 -9.07 -0.87 -6.72
CA GLU A 58 -9.07 -1.11 -8.16
C GLU A 58 -8.11 -2.24 -8.55
N GLY A 59 -8.50 -3.09 -9.50
CA GLY A 59 -7.68 -4.20 -10.00
C GLY A 59 -8.13 -4.69 -11.37
N ILE A 60 -7.46 -5.70 -11.92
CA ILE A 60 -7.79 -6.28 -13.25
C ILE A 60 -8.52 -7.61 -13.18
N ASP A 61 -8.53 -8.27 -12.01
CA ASP A 61 -9.13 -9.59 -11.87
C ASP A 61 -10.65 -9.45 -11.89
N ALA A 62 -11.32 -10.21 -12.77
CA ALA A 62 -12.76 -10.17 -12.91
C ALA A 62 -13.47 -10.81 -11.69
N PRO A 63 -14.70 -10.39 -11.36
CA PRO A 63 -15.51 -11.06 -10.34
C PRO A 63 -15.60 -12.57 -10.58
N GLY A 64 -15.52 -13.37 -9.52
CA GLY A 64 -15.41 -14.83 -9.60
C GLY A 64 -13.98 -15.36 -9.69
N ALA A 65 -12.98 -14.55 -10.04
CA ALA A 65 -11.58 -14.93 -9.92
C ALA A 65 -11.17 -14.95 -8.43
N PRO A 66 -10.36 -15.93 -7.98
CA PRO A 66 -9.97 -16.03 -6.57
C PRO A 66 -9.36 -14.76 -5.97
N SER A 67 -8.55 -14.03 -6.74
CA SER A 67 -7.95 -12.76 -6.34
C SER A 67 -8.99 -11.65 -6.15
N ALA A 68 -9.97 -11.54 -7.07
CA ALA A 68 -11.07 -10.58 -6.95
C ALA A 68 -11.98 -10.90 -5.76
N GLU A 69 -12.27 -12.18 -5.52
CA GLU A 69 -13.06 -12.61 -4.36
C GLU A 69 -12.35 -12.31 -3.03
N ALA A 70 -11.02 -12.41 -3.00
CA ALA A 70 -10.23 -11.98 -1.84
C ALA A 70 -10.32 -10.46 -1.62
N ALA A 71 -10.25 -9.64 -2.67
CA ALA A 71 -10.44 -8.20 -2.57
C ALA A 71 -11.85 -7.85 -2.05
N ILE A 72 -12.89 -8.50 -2.56
CA ILE A 72 -14.28 -8.34 -2.10
C ILE A 72 -14.45 -8.78 -0.65
N LEU A 73 -13.70 -9.77 -0.18
CA LEU A 73 -13.71 -10.18 1.22
C LEU A 73 -13.06 -9.12 2.11
N VAL A 74 -11.96 -8.51 1.66
CA VAL A 74 -11.31 -7.38 2.36
C VAL A 74 -12.26 -6.18 2.50
N THR A 75 -13.10 -5.88 1.51
CA THR A 75 -14.08 -4.79 1.65
C THR A 75 -15.12 -5.05 2.75
N LYS A 76 -15.47 -6.32 2.99
CA LYS A 76 -16.35 -6.71 4.10
C LYS A 76 -15.67 -6.53 5.46
N TYR A 77 -14.39 -6.92 5.57
CA TYR A 77 -13.61 -6.73 6.79
C TYR A 77 -13.40 -5.24 7.12
N LEU A 78 -13.23 -4.39 6.09
CA LEU A 78 -13.22 -2.94 6.28
C LEU A 78 -14.57 -2.43 6.78
N ALA A 79 -15.68 -2.96 6.27
CA ALA A 79 -17.02 -2.58 6.74
C ALA A 79 -17.25 -2.98 8.22
N ASP A 80 -16.70 -4.10 8.69
CA ASP A 80 -16.79 -4.54 10.09
C ASP A 80 -16.14 -3.55 11.08
N ILE A 81 -15.18 -2.74 10.61
CA ILE A 81 -14.55 -1.66 11.38
C ILE A 81 -15.11 -0.27 11.01
N GLY A 82 -16.18 -0.21 10.21
CA GLY A 82 -16.86 1.01 9.80
C GLY A 82 -16.20 1.76 8.65
N VAL A 83 -15.34 1.13 7.86
CA VAL A 83 -14.71 1.75 6.68
C VAL A 83 -15.38 1.24 5.41
N LYS A 84 -15.88 2.15 4.56
CA LYS A 84 -16.57 1.76 3.33
C LYS A 84 -15.57 1.56 2.20
N ALA A 85 -15.53 0.38 1.61
CA ALA A 85 -14.72 0.13 0.42
C ALA A 85 -15.51 -0.66 -0.62
N THR A 86 -15.14 -0.50 -1.90
CA THR A 86 -15.65 -1.34 -3.00
C THR A 86 -14.49 -1.86 -3.82
N TYR A 87 -14.66 -3.05 -4.42
CA TYR A 87 -13.71 -3.56 -5.40
C TYR A 87 -14.24 -3.29 -6.80
N LYS A 88 -13.40 -2.68 -7.65
CA LYS A 88 -13.70 -2.40 -9.04
C LYS A 88 -12.66 -3.06 -9.94
N SER A 89 -13.11 -4.10 -10.63
CA SER A 89 -12.35 -4.69 -11.73
C SER A 89 -12.44 -3.79 -12.97
N MET A 90 -11.36 -3.67 -13.72
CA MET A 90 -11.34 -2.98 -15.01
C MET A 90 -10.36 -3.65 -15.99
N GLU A 91 -10.48 -3.29 -17.26
CA GLU A 91 -9.54 -3.72 -18.28
C GLU A 91 -8.14 -3.12 -18.00
N ARG A 92 -7.09 -3.88 -18.32
CA ARG A 92 -5.70 -3.54 -17.97
C ARG A 92 -5.24 -2.20 -18.54
N SER A 93 -5.56 -1.87 -19.80
CA SER A 93 -5.16 -0.57 -20.36
C SER A 93 -5.81 0.60 -19.61
N LEU A 94 -7.08 0.47 -19.19
CA LEU A 94 -7.72 1.49 -18.36
C LEU A 94 -7.08 1.58 -16.96
N TYR A 95 -6.76 0.44 -16.35
CA TYR A 95 -6.00 0.42 -15.09
C TYR A 95 -4.65 1.12 -15.25
N GLU A 96 -3.96 0.88 -16.38
CA GLU A 96 -2.69 1.51 -16.72
C GLU A 96 -2.78 3.02 -16.90
N GLU A 97 -3.82 3.50 -17.57
CA GLU A 97 -4.10 4.93 -17.68
C GLU A 97 -4.33 5.57 -16.31
N ARG A 98 -5.14 4.95 -15.44
CA ARG A 98 -5.46 5.48 -14.11
C ARG A 98 -4.25 5.53 -13.19
N TRP A 99 -3.47 4.46 -13.12
CA TRP A 99 -2.24 4.52 -12.32
C TRP A 99 -1.27 5.50 -12.95
N ALA A 100 -1.09 5.56 -14.27
CA ALA A 100 -0.18 6.54 -14.89
C ALA A 100 -0.57 8.00 -14.55
N ALA A 101 -1.87 8.28 -14.46
CA ALA A 101 -2.42 9.57 -14.07
C ALA A 101 -2.40 9.85 -12.54
N ASN A 102 -2.02 8.87 -11.71
CA ASN A 102 -2.06 8.97 -10.25
C ASN A 102 -3.48 9.24 -9.70
N GLU A 103 -4.50 8.60 -10.30
CA GLU A 103 -5.93 8.81 -9.99
C GLU A 103 -6.57 7.63 -9.23
N MET A 104 -5.76 6.76 -8.63
CA MET A 104 -6.24 5.59 -7.89
C MET A 104 -6.28 5.87 -6.39
N ASP A 105 -7.37 5.50 -5.73
CA ASP A 105 -7.44 5.55 -4.26
C ASP A 105 -6.63 4.40 -3.64
N ALA A 106 -6.86 3.18 -4.14
CA ALA A 106 -6.17 1.97 -3.71
C ALA A 106 -6.08 0.96 -4.86
N SER A 107 -5.00 0.18 -4.92
CA SER A 107 -4.80 -0.88 -5.90
C SER A 107 -4.80 -2.26 -5.25
N TRP A 108 -5.44 -3.24 -5.90
CA TRP A 108 -5.35 -4.65 -5.56
C TRP A 108 -4.46 -5.39 -6.55
N TRP A 109 -3.30 -5.82 -6.09
CA TRP A 109 -2.36 -6.58 -6.90
C TRP A 109 -1.53 -7.53 -6.05
N GLY A 110 -0.98 -8.55 -6.69
CA GLY A 110 0.04 -9.39 -6.05
C GLY A 110 1.32 -8.58 -5.77
N ALA A 111 1.85 -8.72 -4.57
CA ALA A 111 3.20 -8.24 -4.23
C ALA A 111 4.26 -9.23 -4.75
N GLY A 112 5.40 -8.71 -5.21
CA GLY A 112 6.50 -9.55 -5.69
C GLY A 112 7.07 -10.43 -4.56
N HIS A 113 7.29 -11.72 -4.85
CA HIS A 113 7.98 -12.65 -3.94
C HIS A 113 9.49 -12.60 -4.16
N ASP A 114 10.08 -11.42 -4.03
CA ASP A 114 11.50 -11.25 -4.30
C ASP A 114 12.33 -12.05 -3.28
N ILE A 115 13.17 -12.95 -3.79
CA ILE A 115 14.17 -13.68 -2.99
C ILE A 115 15.39 -12.77 -2.76
N LEU A 116 15.74 -11.95 -3.75
CA LEU A 116 16.87 -11.03 -3.72
C LEU A 116 16.36 -9.62 -4.07
N PRO A 117 15.82 -8.87 -3.08
CA PRO A 117 15.23 -7.55 -3.29
C PRO A 117 16.16 -6.57 -4.03
N PHE A 118 17.46 -6.61 -3.75
CA PHE A 118 18.45 -5.72 -4.37
C PHE A 118 18.85 -6.12 -5.81
N LEU A 119 18.48 -7.32 -6.28
CA LEU A 119 18.65 -7.72 -7.69
C LEU A 119 17.35 -7.58 -8.49
N SER A 120 16.22 -7.44 -7.79
CA SER A 120 14.93 -7.28 -8.43
C SER A 120 14.76 -5.84 -8.91
N HIS A 121 14.42 -5.70 -10.19
CA HIS A 121 14.12 -4.40 -10.78
C HIS A 121 12.69 -3.93 -10.43
N SER A 122 11.96 -4.71 -9.62
CA SER A 122 10.59 -4.36 -9.23
C SER A 122 10.56 -3.14 -8.31
N ASN A 123 11.61 -2.88 -7.52
CA ASN A 123 11.74 -1.80 -6.52
C ASN A 123 10.45 -1.54 -5.70
N TYR A 124 9.64 -2.59 -5.48
CA TYR A 124 8.37 -2.50 -4.77
C TYR A 124 8.60 -2.02 -3.33
N TYR A 125 9.69 -2.45 -2.67
CA TYR A 125 9.96 -2.14 -1.27
C TYR A 125 10.18 -0.65 -0.95
N ILE A 126 10.45 0.17 -1.96
CA ILE A 126 10.69 1.61 -1.80
C ILE A 126 9.65 2.49 -2.49
N GLY A 127 8.58 1.88 -3.01
CA GLY A 127 7.44 2.59 -3.55
C GLY A 127 7.66 3.20 -4.93
N GLU A 128 8.73 2.81 -5.63
CA GLU A 128 9.02 3.31 -6.98
C GLU A 128 8.16 2.63 -8.06
N LEU A 129 7.57 1.47 -7.75
CA LEU A 129 6.78 0.69 -8.69
C LEU A 129 5.40 1.33 -8.92
N LEU A 130 5.16 1.81 -10.14
CA LEU A 130 3.98 2.61 -10.47
C LEU A 130 2.74 1.79 -10.88
N ASP A 131 2.91 0.57 -11.39
CA ASP A 131 1.80 -0.31 -11.80
C ASP A 131 1.12 -1.03 -10.62
N ARG A 132 1.72 -0.97 -9.44
CA ARG A 132 1.21 -1.46 -8.14
C ARG A 132 1.44 -0.39 -7.07
N PRO A 133 0.82 0.79 -7.22
CA PRO A 133 1.21 1.96 -6.45
C PRO A 133 0.86 1.82 -4.98
N TRP A 134 1.83 2.08 -4.09
CA TRP A 134 1.56 2.28 -2.66
C TRP A 134 2.16 3.58 -2.12
N ALA A 135 3.12 4.19 -2.82
CA ALA A 135 3.69 5.49 -2.49
C ALA A 135 3.20 6.63 -3.42
N GLY A 136 2.38 6.33 -4.42
CA GLY A 136 1.73 7.30 -5.31
C GLY A 136 2.67 8.37 -5.86
N ALA A 137 2.30 9.64 -5.65
CA ALA A 137 3.07 10.80 -6.09
C ALA A 137 4.51 10.84 -5.53
N TRP A 138 4.75 10.29 -4.34
CA TRP A 138 6.07 10.25 -3.72
C TRP A 138 7.00 9.29 -4.45
N GLY A 139 6.49 8.12 -4.82
CA GLY A 139 7.22 7.14 -5.63
C GLY A 139 7.59 7.68 -7.00
N ARG A 140 6.65 8.38 -7.66
CA ARG A 140 6.89 9.08 -8.93
C ARG A 140 7.98 10.11 -8.82
N TRP A 141 7.89 10.97 -7.81
CA TRP A 141 8.88 12.01 -7.56
C TRP A 141 10.26 11.42 -7.27
N TYR A 142 10.33 10.28 -6.57
CA TYR A 142 11.57 9.55 -6.35
C TYR A 142 12.22 9.08 -7.66
N ARG A 143 11.42 8.49 -8.54
CA ARG A 143 11.85 8.01 -9.86
C ARG A 143 12.24 9.14 -10.82
N ASN A 144 11.45 10.21 -10.84
CA ASN A 144 11.63 11.36 -11.72
C ASN A 144 11.15 12.64 -11.00
N ARG A 145 12.10 13.53 -10.69
CA ARG A 145 11.86 14.80 -9.99
C ARG A 145 10.97 15.76 -10.79
N ASP A 146 10.92 15.59 -12.11
CA ASP A 146 10.15 16.42 -13.04
C ASP A 146 8.82 15.78 -13.46
N ASP A 147 8.41 14.67 -12.84
CA ASP A 147 7.12 14.03 -13.13
C ASP A 147 5.96 14.97 -12.76
N PRO A 148 5.05 15.31 -13.70
CA PRO A 148 3.94 16.23 -13.44
C PRO A 148 2.94 15.70 -12.41
N ASN A 149 2.89 14.38 -12.21
CA ASN A 149 2.05 13.72 -11.21
C ASN A 149 2.86 13.36 -9.94
N GLY A 150 4.11 13.79 -9.85
CA GLY A 150 5.00 13.57 -8.72
C GLY A 150 4.98 14.73 -7.72
N ALA A 151 5.11 14.41 -6.44
CA ALA A 151 5.36 15.38 -5.38
C ALA A 151 6.32 14.76 -4.34
N PRO A 152 7.21 15.53 -3.71
CA PRO A 152 8.03 15.00 -2.63
C PRO A 152 7.14 14.63 -1.42
N PRO A 153 7.51 13.60 -0.64
CA PRO A 153 6.85 13.36 0.63
C PRO A 153 7.12 14.52 1.60
N PRO A 154 6.23 14.74 2.60
CA PRO A 154 6.45 15.76 3.62
C PRO A 154 7.79 15.60 4.34
N GLU A 155 8.29 16.69 4.91
CA GLU A 155 9.49 16.64 5.76
C GLU A 155 9.28 15.65 6.92
N GLY A 156 10.30 14.84 7.22
CA GLY A 156 10.24 13.82 8.28
C GLY A 156 9.46 12.54 7.92
N HIS A 157 8.91 12.43 6.71
CA HIS A 157 8.24 11.20 6.27
C HIS A 157 9.21 10.01 6.18
N PHE A 158 8.79 8.82 6.59
CA PHE A 158 9.66 7.63 6.68
C PHE A 158 10.30 7.22 5.34
N LEU A 159 9.66 7.55 4.22
CA LEU A 159 10.18 7.24 2.88
C LEU A 159 11.57 7.85 2.62
N TRP A 160 11.90 9.00 3.21
CA TRP A 160 13.24 9.58 3.09
C TRP A 160 14.31 8.62 3.60
N THR A 161 14.07 8.04 4.77
CA THR A 161 14.94 7.04 5.39
C THR A 161 14.94 5.74 4.59
N SER A 162 13.78 5.29 4.11
CA SER A 162 13.70 4.08 3.27
C SER A 162 14.53 4.23 1.98
N TRP A 163 14.49 5.38 1.32
CA TRP A 163 15.27 5.66 0.12
C TRP A 163 16.77 5.78 0.40
N GLU A 164 17.15 6.41 1.52
CA GLU A 164 18.54 6.49 1.95
C GLU A 164 19.12 5.10 2.22
N ILE A 165 18.45 4.29 3.05
CA ILE A 165 18.89 2.93 3.38
C ILE A 165 19.00 2.07 2.11
N TRP A 166 17.99 2.13 1.24
CA TRP A 166 18.01 1.39 -0.02
C TRP A 166 19.18 1.82 -0.92
N GLY A 167 19.43 3.12 -1.04
CA GLY A 167 20.56 3.66 -1.80
C GLY A 167 21.91 3.19 -1.27
N GLN A 168 22.09 3.15 0.05
CA GLN A 168 23.29 2.62 0.70
C GLN A 168 23.46 1.12 0.43
N ALA A 169 22.38 0.34 0.59
CA ALA A 169 22.40 -1.10 0.37
C ALA A 169 22.70 -1.49 -1.09
N LEU A 170 22.23 -0.72 -2.06
CA LEU A 170 22.49 -0.97 -3.49
C LEU A 170 23.98 -0.88 -3.88
N VAL A 171 24.75 -0.06 -3.17
CA VAL A 171 26.18 0.17 -3.47
C VAL A 171 27.12 -0.50 -2.48
N GLU A 172 26.59 -1.21 -1.48
CA GLU A 172 27.38 -1.91 -0.47
C GLU A 172 27.95 -3.23 -1.03
N PRO A 173 29.29 -3.35 -1.19
CA PRO A 173 29.91 -4.56 -1.71
C PRO A 173 29.93 -5.72 -0.70
N ASP A 174 29.88 -5.43 0.60
CA ASP A 174 29.82 -6.46 1.64
C ASP A 174 28.38 -6.97 1.81
N GLU A 175 28.14 -8.22 1.44
CA GLU A 175 26.80 -8.81 1.50
C GLU A 175 26.24 -8.89 2.93
N ALA A 176 27.08 -9.15 3.94
CA ALA A 176 26.60 -9.20 5.32
C ALA A 176 26.14 -7.82 5.76
N LYS A 177 26.95 -6.80 5.50
CA LYS A 177 26.62 -5.40 5.83
C LYS A 177 25.42 -4.87 5.04
N ARG A 178 25.23 -5.29 3.79
CA ARG A 178 24.06 -4.94 2.99
C ARG A 178 22.76 -5.50 3.57
N ASN A 179 22.83 -6.62 4.28
CA ASN A 179 21.66 -7.35 4.79
C ASN A 179 21.27 -6.96 6.22
N GLU A 180 22.07 -6.13 6.90
CA GLU A 180 21.77 -5.53 8.21
C GLU A 180 20.74 -4.40 8.10
#